data_AF-A0A3B8I9B4-F1
#
_entry.id   AF-A0A3B8I9B4-F1
#
_cell.length_a   1.000
_cell.length_b   1.000
_cell.length_c   1.000
_cell.angle_alpha   90.00
_cell.angle_beta   90.00
_cell.angle_gamma   90.00
#
_symmetry.space_group_name_H-M   'P 1'
#
loop_
_entity.id
_entity.type
_entity.pdbx_description
1 polymer ?
#
loop_
_entity_poly.entity_id
_entity_poly.type
_entity_poly.pdbx_seq_one_letter_code
_entity_poly.pdbx_strand_id
1 'polypeptide(L)'
;MRAPLLTYAFLVLTIPSAFGQSAGEYMSQVGADYETITKDAWAYIRTAARGRSARRIDNRRRELLKTISASQMRLSKVPGYEGDITFRDAVLDYLKVYYAVLNDDYAKIMDLEEVAEQSYDAMEAYLLAEEIAQERLHDAFDVLDSTQRTFATAHNVSLIEGEDKTSTKLRKASEASAYQHRIFLLFFKAYHQEQYFLAALQEGNLTNLQQSRSAMLAFAEEGISQLETVPRFNNDLSLKKAGLEALQFFKSEAGPSGDGLVNYFLAKQEFDEIKALFDETPSRNRTRELVNEYNTAVDELNKASATFNESIEVFNQRRKQVITRWEKATEKFYDTHVPR
;
A
#
# COMPACT_ATOMS: atom_id res chain seq x y z
N MET A 1 19.71 -8.04 16.29
CA MET A 1 20.65 -6.93 16.48
C MET A 1 21.26 -6.62 15.12
N ARG A 2 20.75 -5.60 14.42
CA ARG A 2 21.34 -5.10 13.17
C ARG A 2 21.94 -3.74 13.49
N ALA A 3 23.21 -3.55 13.14
CA ALA A 3 23.94 -2.32 13.38
C ALA A 3 23.22 -1.14 12.67
N PRO A 4 23.19 0.07 13.25
CA PRO A 4 22.67 1.23 12.54
C PRO A 4 23.64 1.59 11.41
N LEU A 5 23.18 1.46 10.17
CA LEU A 5 23.88 1.98 8.99
C LEU A 5 23.77 3.51 9.01
N LEU A 6 24.88 4.16 9.35
CA LEU A 6 25.09 5.60 9.28
C LEU A 6 25.14 6.01 7.80
N THR A 7 24.37 7.02 7.41
CA THR A 7 24.40 7.64 6.08
C THR A 7 25.07 9.00 6.20
N TYR A 8 26.04 9.30 5.32
CA TYR A 8 27.08 10.30 5.54
C TYR A 8 26.78 11.64 4.84
N ALA A 9 26.90 12.74 5.58
CA ALA A 9 26.91 14.09 5.03
C ALA A 9 28.34 14.50 4.61
N PHE A 10 28.45 15.19 3.46
CA PHE A 10 29.69 15.74 2.94
C PHE A 10 30.18 16.93 3.79
N LEU A 11 31.09 16.69 4.72
CA LEU A 11 31.97 17.74 5.24
C LEU A 11 33.41 17.23 5.16
N VAL A 12 34.27 17.98 4.46
CA VAL A 12 35.69 17.64 4.30
C VAL A 12 36.53 18.78 4.88
N LEU A 13 37.50 18.44 5.72
CA LEU A 13 38.55 19.36 6.17
C LEU A 13 39.71 19.32 5.18
N THR A 14 40.01 20.46 4.55
CA THR A 14 41.08 20.60 3.56
C THR A 14 42.44 20.83 4.21
N ILE A 15 43.45 20.04 3.84
CA ILE A 15 44.87 20.39 4.03
C ILE A 15 45.36 20.97 2.69
N PRO A 16 45.97 22.17 2.65
CA PRO A 16 46.35 22.79 1.39
C PRO A 16 47.46 21.98 0.71
N SER A 17 47.17 21.50 -0.50
CA SER A 17 48.14 20.85 -1.39
C SER A 17 48.58 21.85 -2.46
N ALA A 18 49.89 21.94 -2.71
CA ALA A 18 50.42 22.79 -3.77
C ALA A 18 50.15 22.16 -5.15
N PHE A 19 49.43 22.89 -6.01
CA PHE A 19 49.16 22.62 -7.43
C PHE A 19 48.39 21.32 -7.75
N GLY A 20 47.11 21.27 -7.41
CA GLY A 20 46.12 20.27 -7.84
C GLY A 20 44.82 20.39 -7.04
N GLN A 21 43.68 20.01 -7.61
CA GLN A 21 42.44 19.81 -6.83
C GLN A 21 42.72 18.70 -5.81
N SER A 22 42.26 18.83 -4.57
CA SER A 22 42.39 17.73 -3.59
C SER A 22 41.33 16.66 -3.81
N ALA A 23 41.60 15.41 -3.41
CA ALA A 23 40.60 14.32 -3.47
C ALA A 23 39.30 14.69 -2.75
N GLY A 24 39.40 15.43 -1.63
CA GLY A 24 38.27 15.99 -0.91
C GLY A 24 37.43 16.96 -1.73
N GLU A 25 38.08 17.93 -2.39
CA GLU A 25 37.41 18.88 -3.28
C GLU A 25 36.78 18.19 -4.49
N TYR A 26 37.40 17.13 -5.02
CA TYR A 26 36.84 16.30 -6.07
C TYR A 26 35.57 15.58 -5.61
N MET A 27 35.62 14.95 -4.44
CA MET A 27 34.45 14.30 -3.85
C MET A 27 33.30 15.29 -3.64
N SER A 28 33.59 16.49 -3.14
CA SER A 28 32.60 17.56 -3.00
C SER A 28 32.04 18.03 -4.35
N GLN A 29 32.86 18.11 -5.40
CA GLN A 29 32.41 18.48 -6.74
C GLN A 29 31.50 17.42 -7.36
N VAL A 30 31.86 16.13 -7.23
CA VAL A 30 31.07 15.01 -7.73
C VAL A 30 29.76 14.86 -6.92
N GLY A 31 29.82 15.06 -5.61
CA GLY A 31 28.68 15.02 -4.71
C GLY A 31 27.84 16.31 -4.65
N ALA A 32 28.20 17.37 -5.37
CA ALA A 32 27.62 18.70 -5.21
C ALA A 32 26.09 18.75 -5.37
N ASP A 33 25.55 17.91 -6.24
CA ASP A 33 24.10 17.85 -6.51
C ASP A 33 23.34 16.90 -5.59
N TYR A 34 24.04 16.09 -4.81
CA TYR A 34 23.44 15.07 -3.96
C TYR A 34 22.45 15.71 -2.96
N GLU A 35 22.79 16.87 -2.39
CA GLU A 35 21.90 17.60 -1.49
C GLU A 35 20.60 18.07 -2.19
N THR A 36 20.70 18.56 -3.43
CA THR A 36 19.52 19.00 -4.19
C THR A 36 18.64 17.80 -4.57
N ILE A 37 19.25 16.72 -5.06
CA ILE A 37 18.54 15.50 -5.47
C ILE A 37 17.82 14.85 -4.29
N THR A 38 18.49 14.74 -3.14
CA THR A 38 17.87 14.19 -1.92
C THR A 38 16.74 15.07 -1.40
N LYS A 39 16.85 16.40 -1.49
CA LYS A 39 15.75 17.34 -1.16
C LYS A 39 14.55 17.18 -2.10
N ASP A 40 14.77 17.09 -3.40
CA ASP A 40 13.71 16.91 -4.41
C ASP A 40 13.04 15.53 -4.24
N ALA A 41 13.83 14.48 -4.01
CA ALA A 41 13.37 13.14 -3.65
C ALA A 41 12.48 13.14 -2.41
N TRP A 42 12.93 13.81 -1.35
CA TRP A 42 12.15 13.95 -0.13
C TRP A 42 10.84 14.71 -0.37
N ALA A 43 10.87 15.77 -1.16
CA ALA A 43 9.67 16.52 -1.54
C ALA A 43 8.66 15.67 -2.33
N TYR A 44 9.15 14.80 -3.22
CA TYR A 44 8.35 13.83 -3.95
C TYR A 44 7.71 12.79 -3.03
N ILE A 45 8.51 12.05 -2.24
CA ILE A 45 8.01 10.99 -1.34
C ILE A 45 6.99 11.55 -0.35
N ARG A 46 7.27 12.69 0.26
CA ARG A 46 6.33 13.34 1.20
C ARG A 46 5.03 13.77 0.52
N THR A 47 5.06 14.12 -0.76
CA THR A 47 3.86 14.48 -1.53
C THR A 47 3.04 13.24 -1.84
N ALA A 48 3.68 12.14 -2.22
CA ALA A 48 3.05 10.85 -2.48
C ALA A 48 2.43 10.25 -1.21
N ALA A 49 3.19 10.14 -0.11
CA ALA A 49 2.75 9.56 1.15
C ALA A 49 1.54 10.27 1.81
N ARG A 50 1.25 11.51 1.40
CA ARG A 50 0.11 12.30 1.92
C ARG A 50 -1.10 12.32 0.99
N GLY A 51 -1.14 11.44 -0.02
CA GLY A 51 -2.29 11.31 -0.93
C GLY A 51 -2.65 12.63 -1.64
N ARG A 52 -1.68 13.51 -1.89
CA ARG A 52 -1.96 14.78 -2.59
C ARG A 52 -2.32 14.47 -4.05
N SER A 53 -3.16 15.31 -4.66
CA SER A 53 -3.64 15.14 -6.05
C SER A 53 -2.56 14.60 -7.01
N ALA A 54 -2.88 13.59 -7.83
CA ALA A 54 -1.96 12.96 -8.79
C ALA A 54 -1.13 13.96 -9.61
N ARG A 55 -1.75 15.07 -10.06
CA ARG A 55 -1.06 16.16 -10.76
C ARG A 55 0.13 16.77 -9.98
N ARG A 56 0.01 16.91 -8.66
CA ARG A 56 1.09 17.43 -7.80
C ARG A 56 2.21 16.41 -7.65
N ILE A 57 1.88 15.13 -7.57
CA ILE A 57 2.86 14.03 -7.51
C ILE A 57 3.66 14.00 -8.82
N ASP A 58 2.98 14.00 -9.98
CA ASP A 58 3.64 14.00 -11.29
C ASP A 58 4.50 15.25 -11.51
N ASN A 59 4.05 16.43 -11.07
CA ASN A 59 4.88 17.64 -11.14
C ASN A 59 6.18 17.48 -10.34
N ARG A 60 6.13 16.96 -9.11
CA ARG A 60 7.33 16.71 -8.29
C ARG A 60 8.25 15.67 -8.90
N ARG A 61 7.69 14.61 -9.48
CA ARG A 61 8.43 13.58 -10.22
C ARG A 61 9.19 14.20 -11.41
N ARG A 62 8.53 15.04 -12.22
CA ARG A 62 9.15 15.73 -13.36
C ARG A 62 10.23 16.72 -12.95
N GLU A 63 10.04 17.44 -11.83
CA GLU A 63 11.08 18.30 -11.26
C GLU A 63 12.33 17.49 -10.91
N LEU A 64 12.16 16.39 -10.18
CA LEU A 64 13.25 15.49 -9.79
C LEU A 64 13.96 14.86 -10.99
N LEU A 65 13.22 14.41 -12.01
CA LEU A 65 13.81 13.88 -13.26
C LEU A 65 14.69 14.92 -13.97
N LYS A 66 14.29 16.20 -13.97
CA LYS A 66 15.09 17.29 -14.54
C LYS A 66 16.37 17.51 -13.73
N THR A 67 16.28 17.53 -12.41
CA THR A 67 17.45 17.66 -11.52
C THR A 67 18.45 16.52 -11.76
N ILE A 68 17.97 15.27 -11.82
CA ILE A 68 18.81 14.09 -12.08
C ILE A 68 19.48 14.18 -13.45
N SER A 69 18.73 14.52 -14.50
CA SER A 69 19.27 14.65 -15.87
C SER A 69 20.36 15.71 -15.97
N ALA A 70 20.15 16.87 -15.33
CA ALA A 70 21.13 17.94 -15.28
C ALA A 70 22.42 17.50 -14.56
N SER A 71 22.28 16.78 -13.45
CA SER A 71 23.40 16.23 -12.69
C SER A 71 24.21 15.23 -13.52
N GLN A 72 23.55 14.30 -14.21
CA GLN A 72 24.21 13.34 -15.11
C GLN A 72 25.00 14.04 -16.23
N MET A 73 24.41 15.06 -16.87
CA MET A 73 25.10 15.84 -17.92
C MET A 73 26.32 16.60 -17.40
N ARG A 74 26.28 17.14 -16.18
CA ARG A 74 27.45 17.79 -15.58
C ARG A 74 28.51 16.76 -15.20
N LEU A 75 28.13 15.69 -14.50
CA LEU A 75 29.07 14.69 -13.98
C LEU A 75 29.79 13.91 -15.07
N SER A 76 29.13 13.64 -16.20
CA SER A 76 29.76 13.02 -17.38
C SER A 76 30.94 13.81 -17.95
N LYS A 77 31.06 15.11 -17.63
CA LYS A 77 32.16 15.99 -18.06
C LYS A 77 33.25 16.15 -17.01
N VAL A 78 33.04 15.64 -15.79
CA VAL A 78 34.04 15.71 -14.72
C VAL A 78 35.11 14.66 -14.99
N PRO A 79 36.40 15.05 -15.14
CA PRO A 79 37.48 14.07 -15.32
C PRO A 79 37.68 13.23 -14.05
N GLY A 80 38.31 12.07 -14.17
CA GLY A 80 38.68 11.27 -12.99
C GLY A 80 39.74 11.98 -12.15
N TYR A 81 39.71 11.76 -10.83
CA TYR A 81 40.72 12.28 -9.91
C TYR A 81 42.01 11.49 -10.06
N GLU A 82 43.08 12.13 -10.53
CA GLU A 82 44.36 11.44 -10.82
C GLU A 82 44.19 10.20 -11.74
N GLY A 83 43.17 10.22 -12.60
CA GLY A 83 42.81 9.10 -13.48
C GLY A 83 41.83 8.09 -12.87
N ASP A 84 41.52 8.18 -11.57
CA ASP A 84 40.51 7.37 -10.90
C ASP A 84 39.10 7.92 -11.16
N ILE A 85 38.30 7.13 -11.87
CA ILE A 85 36.92 7.46 -12.27
C ILE A 85 35.86 6.80 -11.38
N THR A 86 36.27 5.92 -10.46
CA THR A 86 35.37 4.98 -9.76
C THR A 86 34.23 5.69 -9.03
N PHE A 87 34.54 6.73 -8.25
CA PHE A 87 33.53 7.46 -7.49
C PHE A 87 32.54 8.23 -8.38
N ARG A 88 33.03 8.89 -9.44
CA ARG A 88 32.18 9.61 -10.40
C ARG A 88 31.23 8.65 -11.12
N ASP A 89 31.75 7.52 -11.58
CA ASP A 89 30.97 6.54 -12.32
C ASP A 89 29.92 5.88 -11.43
N ALA A 90 30.24 5.57 -10.16
CA ALA A 90 29.26 5.10 -9.20
C ALA A 90 28.13 6.11 -8.95
N VAL A 91 28.43 7.41 -8.86
CA VAL A 91 27.39 8.45 -8.76
C VAL A 91 26.55 8.49 -10.04
N LEU A 92 27.17 8.44 -11.22
CA LEU A 92 26.44 8.41 -12.49
C LEU A 92 25.52 7.19 -12.59
N ASP A 93 25.97 6.02 -12.16
CA ASP A 93 25.18 4.79 -12.19
C ASP A 93 24.01 4.83 -11.21
N TYR A 94 24.23 5.32 -9.98
CA TYR A 94 23.15 5.61 -9.04
C TYR A 94 22.08 6.52 -9.66
N LEU A 95 22.49 7.63 -10.29
CA LEU A 95 21.57 8.56 -10.93
C LEU A 95 20.83 7.95 -12.12
N LYS A 96 21.46 7.05 -12.89
CA LYS A 96 20.79 6.31 -13.98
C LYS A 96 19.71 5.39 -13.43
N VAL A 97 20.00 4.64 -12.36
CA VAL A 97 18.99 3.80 -11.70
C VAL A 97 17.85 4.67 -11.17
N TYR A 98 18.18 5.79 -10.52
CA TYR A 98 17.15 6.72 -10.02
C TYR A 98 16.24 7.21 -11.14
N TYR A 99 16.82 7.69 -12.24
CA TYR A 99 16.06 8.14 -13.39
C TYR A 99 15.14 7.04 -13.94
N ALA A 100 15.66 5.82 -14.13
CA ALA A 100 14.91 4.70 -14.65
C ALA A 100 13.73 4.33 -13.73
N VAL A 101 13.91 4.35 -12.42
CA VAL A 101 12.82 4.08 -11.46
C VAL A 101 11.72 5.15 -11.56
N LEU A 102 12.08 6.44 -11.59
CA LEU A 102 11.12 7.54 -11.66
C LEU A 102 10.43 7.70 -13.01
N ASN A 103 10.96 7.10 -14.06
CA ASN A 103 10.43 7.22 -15.41
C ASN A 103 9.81 5.92 -15.90
N ASP A 104 10.61 4.86 -15.97
CA ASP A 104 10.26 3.61 -16.62
C ASP A 104 9.45 2.70 -15.68
N ASP A 105 9.90 2.54 -14.44
CA ASP A 105 9.15 1.75 -13.45
C ASP A 105 7.88 2.49 -13.03
N TYR A 106 7.93 3.83 -12.92
CA TYR A 106 6.74 4.63 -12.66
C TYR A 106 5.63 4.40 -13.69
N ALA A 107 5.95 4.36 -14.99
CA ALA A 107 4.94 4.10 -16.02
C ALA A 107 4.26 2.73 -15.81
N LYS A 108 5.05 1.69 -15.52
CA LYS A 108 4.50 0.36 -15.22
C LYS A 108 3.67 0.33 -13.95
N ILE A 109 4.10 1.05 -12.91
CA ILE A 109 3.35 1.16 -11.65
C ILE A 109 2.01 1.86 -11.90
N MET A 110 1.97 2.89 -12.73
CA MET A 110 0.72 3.56 -13.12
C MET A 110 -0.23 2.62 -13.89
N ASP A 111 0.30 1.81 -14.80
CA ASP A 111 -0.51 0.81 -15.52
C ASP A 111 -1.09 -0.25 -14.56
N LEU A 112 -0.32 -0.65 -13.55
CA LEU A 112 -0.78 -1.56 -12.50
C LEU A 112 -1.81 -0.90 -11.55
N GLU A 113 -1.63 0.38 -11.21
CA GLU A 113 -2.55 1.16 -10.36
C GLU A 113 -3.96 1.18 -10.95
N GLU A 114 -4.09 1.35 -12.28
CA GLU A 114 -5.39 1.39 -12.98
C GLU A 114 -6.22 0.12 -12.78
N VAL A 115 -5.56 -1.03 -12.60
CA VAL A 115 -6.21 -2.34 -12.44
C VAL A 115 -6.09 -2.89 -11.02
N ALA A 116 -5.41 -2.20 -10.11
CA ALA A 116 -5.05 -2.71 -8.79
C ALA A 116 -6.29 -3.14 -7.98
N GLU A 117 -7.37 -2.37 -8.03
CA GLU A 117 -8.60 -2.67 -7.28
C GLU A 117 -9.44 -3.80 -7.91
N GLN A 118 -9.09 -4.28 -9.12
CA GLN A 118 -9.87 -5.29 -9.83
C GLN A 118 -9.71 -6.69 -9.23
N SER A 119 -8.59 -7.00 -8.59
CA SER A 119 -8.35 -8.28 -7.92
C SER A 119 -7.30 -8.15 -6.81
N TYR A 120 -7.28 -9.12 -5.90
CA TYR A 120 -6.20 -9.24 -4.91
C TYR A 120 -4.82 -9.31 -5.59
N ASP A 121 -4.68 -10.17 -6.61
CA ASP A 121 -3.41 -10.37 -7.32
C ASP A 121 -2.94 -9.10 -8.03
N ALA A 122 -3.85 -8.31 -8.59
CA ALA A 122 -3.52 -7.04 -9.22
C ALA A 122 -3.03 -6.02 -8.20
N MET A 123 -3.69 -5.93 -7.03
CA MET A 123 -3.26 -5.07 -5.93
C MET A 123 -1.90 -5.50 -5.37
N GLU A 124 -1.69 -6.80 -5.17
CA GLU A 124 -0.41 -7.34 -4.71
C GLU A 124 0.70 -7.04 -5.72
N ALA A 125 0.45 -7.24 -7.01
CA ALA A 125 1.41 -6.90 -8.07
C ALA A 125 1.75 -5.40 -8.10
N TYR A 126 0.75 -4.53 -7.94
CA TYR A 126 0.94 -3.08 -7.84
C TYR A 126 1.85 -2.70 -6.66
N LEU A 127 1.52 -3.15 -5.44
CA LEU A 127 2.29 -2.83 -4.24
C LEU A 127 3.70 -3.45 -4.27
N LEU A 128 3.84 -4.66 -4.82
CA LEU A 128 5.13 -5.31 -5.03
C LEU A 128 5.99 -4.52 -6.02
N ALA A 129 5.41 -3.98 -7.09
CA ALA A 129 6.14 -3.15 -8.04
C ALA A 129 6.67 -1.87 -7.38
N GLU A 130 5.89 -1.25 -6.49
CA GLU A 130 6.35 -0.12 -5.68
C GLU A 130 7.51 -0.50 -4.75
N GLU A 131 7.41 -1.65 -4.08
CA GLU A 131 8.47 -2.15 -3.20
C GLU A 131 9.76 -2.44 -3.97
N ILE A 132 9.69 -3.13 -5.11
CA ILE A 132 10.85 -3.41 -5.98
C ILE A 132 11.49 -2.12 -6.47
N ALA A 133 10.68 -1.14 -6.88
CA ALA A 133 11.18 0.16 -7.31
C ALA A 133 11.96 0.87 -6.18
N GLN A 134 11.47 0.81 -4.94
CA GLN A 134 12.16 1.37 -3.78
C GLN A 134 13.43 0.60 -3.42
N GLU A 135 13.39 -0.74 -3.47
CA GLU A 135 14.54 -1.61 -3.20
C GLU A 135 15.67 -1.36 -4.19
N ARG A 136 15.36 -1.22 -5.49
CA ARG A 136 16.35 -0.87 -6.52
C ARG A 136 17.06 0.45 -6.23
N LEU A 137 16.36 1.45 -5.70
CA LEU A 137 16.97 2.73 -5.30
C LEU A 137 17.87 2.56 -4.07
N HIS A 138 17.46 1.71 -3.13
CA HIS A 138 18.24 1.42 -1.93
C HIS A 138 19.54 0.67 -2.26
N ASP A 139 19.46 -0.37 -3.07
CA ASP A 139 20.63 -1.15 -3.50
C ASP A 139 21.64 -0.29 -4.25
N ALA A 140 21.16 0.55 -5.18
CA ALA A 140 22.02 1.47 -5.92
C ALA A 140 22.68 2.51 -4.99
N PHE A 141 21.98 2.94 -3.94
CA PHE A 141 22.54 3.83 -2.94
C PHE A 141 23.62 3.15 -2.09
N ASP A 142 23.42 1.91 -1.67
CA ASP A 142 24.40 1.15 -0.87
C ASP A 142 25.71 0.90 -1.66
N VAL A 143 25.60 0.63 -2.97
CA VAL A 143 26.77 0.54 -3.86
C VAL A 143 27.53 1.87 -3.93
N LEU A 144 26.81 2.99 -4.06
CA LEU A 144 27.40 4.32 -4.06
C LEU A 144 28.11 4.62 -2.72
N ASP A 145 27.44 4.39 -1.59
CA ASP A 145 27.98 4.62 -0.25
C ASP A 145 29.27 3.80 -0.01
N SER A 146 29.26 2.52 -0.39
CA SER A 146 30.44 1.66 -0.32
C SER A 146 31.60 2.20 -1.17
N THR A 147 31.31 2.57 -2.43
CA THR A 147 32.33 3.09 -3.35
C THR A 147 32.93 4.42 -2.87
N GLN A 148 32.10 5.29 -2.29
CA GLN A 148 32.54 6.56 -1.70
C GLN A 148 33.57 6.34 -0.59
N ARG A 149 33.33 5.37 0.30
CA ARG A 149 34.24 5.04 1.41
C ARG A 149 35.54 4.46 0.91
N THR A 150 35.48 3.57 -0.08
CA THR A 150 36.67 2.99 -0.70
C THR A 150 37.51 4.08 -1.36
N PHE A 151 36.90 4.97 -2.14
CA PHE A 151 37.59 6.11 -2.74
C PHE A 151 38.22 7.02 -1.69
N ALA A 152 37.47 7.39 -0.65
CA ALA A 152 37.97 8.23 0.42
C ALA A 152 39.19 7.61 1.12
N THR A 153 39.13 6.30 1.41
CA THR A 153 40.24 5.56 2.03
C THR A 153 41.46 5.51 1.12
N ALA A 154 41.26 5.20 -0.17
CA ALA A 154 42.35 5.11 -1.15
C ALA A 154 43.09 6.45 -1.33
N HIS A 155 42.37 7.57 -1.22
CA HIS A 155 42.90 8.91 -1.42
C HIS A 155 43.12 9.69 -0.12
N ASN A 156 43.19 9.00 1.03
CA ASN A 156 43.45 9.58 2.36
C ASN A 156 42.48 10.72 2.76
N VAL A 157 41.25 10.67 2.27
CA VAL A 157 40.18 11.60 2.65
C VAL A 157 39.51 11.09 3.93
N SER A 158 39.48 11.95 4.96
CA SER A 158 38.71 11.67 6.17
C SER A 158 37.25 12.05 5.95
N LEU A 159 36.35 11.07 5.94
CA LEU A 159 34.91 11.31 5.91
C LEU A 159 34.43 11.77 7.27
N ILE A 160 33.83 12.95 7.35
CA ILE A 160 33.15 13.41 8.56
C ILE A 160 31.77 12.76 8.59
N GLU A 161 31.51 11.91 9.58
CA GLU A 161 30.18 11.32 9.76
C GLU A 161 29.21 12.42 10.20
N GLY A 162 28.41 12.94 9.28
CA GLY A 162 27.15 13.59 9.61
C GLY A 162 26.02 12.63 9.26
N GLU A 163 25.03 12.45 10.14
CA GLU A 163 23.77 11.84 9.72
C GLU A 163 23.22 12.68 8.56
N ASP A 164 23.18 12.13 7.34
CA ASP A 164 22.34 12.67 6.29
C ASP A 164 20.90 12.48 6.72
N LYS A 165 20.38 13.52 7.38
CA LYS A 165 19.01 13.61 7.86
C LYS A 165 18.01 13.32 6.75
N THR A 166 18.36 13.54 5.48
CA THR A 166 17.44 13.32 4.35
C THR A 166 17.44 11.88 3.89
N SER A 167 18.60 11.24 3.69
CA SER A 167 18.67 9.79 3.38
C SER A 167 18.00 8.95 4.48
N THR A 168 18.26 9.27 5.75
CA THR A 168 17.58 8.61 6.88
C THR A 168 16.06 8.78 6.85
N LYS A 169 15.55 9.93 6.40
CA LYS A 169 14.11 10.17 6.21
C LYS A 169 13.52 9.31 5.10
N LEU A 170 14.22 9.18 3.97
CA LEU A 170 13.78 8.37 2.83
C LEU A 170 13.66 6.89 3.25
N ARG A 171 14.68 6.35 3.93
CA ARG A 171 14.64 4.98 4.44
C ARG A 171 13.48 4.73 5.40
N LYS A 172 13.27 5.62 6.38
CA LYS A 172 12.14 5.52 7.32
C LYS A 172 10.79 5.53 6.59
N ALA A 173 10.67 6.32 5.52
CA ALA A 173 9.45 6.37 4.72
C ALA A 173 9.20 5.08 3.94
N SER A 174 10.25 4.47 3.37
CA SER A 174 10.14 3.17 2.70
C SER A 174 9.76 2.06 3.69
N GLU A 175 10.42 1.97 4.85
CA GLU A 175 10.10 1.00 5.90
C GLU A 175 8.64 1.14 6.38
N ALA A 176 8.16 2.37 6.57
CA ALA A 176 6.79 2.64 6.94
C ALA A 176 5.79 2.20 5.85
N SER A 177 6.11 2.44 4.58
CA SER A 177 5.24 2.08 3.45
C SER A 177 5.13 0.57 3.30
N ALA A 178 6.25 -0.16 3.33
CA ALA A 178 6.25 -1.63 3.28
C ALA A 178 5.44 -2.25 4.44
N TYR A 179 5.54 -1.68 5.65
CA TYR A 179 4.72 -2.15 6.78
C TYR A 179 3.22 -1.91 6.55
N GLN A 180 2.85 -0.76 6.00
CA GLN A 180 1.47 -0.42 5.70
C GLN A 180 0.91 -1.31 4.57
N HIS A 181 1.64 -1.52 3.47
CA HIS A 181 1.26 -2.40 2.36
C HIS A 181 0.98 -3.82 2.85
N ARG A 182 1.89 -4.35 3.68
CA ARG A 182 1.73 -5.68 4.26
C ARG A 182 0.44 -5.81 5.06
N ILE A 183 0.08 -4.83 5.89
CA ILE A 183 -1.17 -4.90 6.67
C ILE A 183 -2.39 -4.70 5.76
N PHE A 184 -2.27 -3.79 4.80
CA PHE A 184 -3.34 -3.50 3.84
C PHE A 184 -3.76 -4.76 3.08
N LEU A 185 -2.81 -5.48 2.48
CA LEU A 185 -3.09 -6.69 1.71
C LEU A 185 -3.84 -7.75 2.54
N LEU A 186 -3.50 -7.90 3.82
CA LEU A 186 -4.14 -8.89 4.69
C LEU A 186 -5.65 -8.71 4.81
N PHE A 187 -6.15 -7.47 4.88
CA PHE A 187 -7.60 -7.24 4.92
C PHE A 187 -8.19 -6.94 3.54
N PHE A 188 -7.40 -6.43 2.60
CA PHE A 188 -7.84 -6.11 1.24
C PHE A 188 -8.47 -7.32 0.56
N LYS A 189 -7.94 -8.52 0.78
CA LYS A 189 -8.50 -9.77 0.26
C LYS A 189 -9.96 -9.99 0.67
N ALA A 190 -10.28 -9.78 1.96
CA ALA A 190 -11.64 -9.91 2.48
C ALA A 190 -12.53 -8.74 2.02
N TYR A 191 -11.98 -7.52 2.00
CA TYR A 191 -12.66 -6.32 1.50
C TYR A 191 -13.06 -6.43 0.02
N HIS A 192 -12.17 -6.97 -0.83
CA HIS A 192 -12.48 -7.23 -2.23
C HIS A 192 -13.60 -8.25 -2.34
N GLN A 193 -13.50 -9.36 -1.60
CA GLN A 193 -14.51 -10.42 -1.61
C GLN A 193 -15.91 -9.93 -1.15
N GLU A 194 -15.96 -8.92 -0.29
CA GLU A 194 -17.18 -8.24 0.11
C GLU A 194 -17.91 -7.59 -1.07
N GLN A 195 -17.20 -7.07 -2.08
CA GLN A 195 -17.83 -6.47 -3.26
C GLN A 195 -18.69 -7.49 -4.02
N TYR A 196 -18.21 -8.73 -4.18
CA TYR A 196 -19.00 -9.81 -4.75
C TYR A 196 -20.18 -10.21 -3.87
N PHE A 197 -20.01 -10.17 -2.54
CA PHE A 197 -21.09 -10.41 -1.59
C PHE A 197 -22.19 -9.36 -1.71
N LEU A 198 -21.84 -8.07 -1.75
CA LEU A 198 -22.80 -6.98 -1.91
C LEU A 198 -23.49 -7.00 -3.28
N ALA A 199 -22.75 -7.32 -4.35
CA ALA A 199 -23.34 -7.49 -5.68
C ALA A 199 -24.35 -8.65 -5.69
N ALA A 200 -24.00 -9.81 -5.16
CA ALA A 200 -24.91 -10.95 -5.06
C ALA A 200 -26.14 -10.65 -4.17
N LEU A 201 -25.95 -9.86 -3.11
CA LEU A 201 -27.03 -9.37 -2.26
C LEU A 201 -27.98 -8.47 -3.05
N GLN A 202 -27.45 -7.55 -3.85
CA GLN A 202 -28.25 -6.65 -4.68
C GLN A 202 -29.00 -7.38 -5.80
N GLU A 203 -28.37 -8.39 -6.40
CA GLU A 203 -28.95 -9.23 -7.44
C GLU A 203 -29.96 -10.26 -6.92
N GLY A 204 -29.95 -10.53 -5.61
CA GLY A 204 -30.71 -11.61 -4.99
C GLY A 204 -30.27 -13.01 -5.44
N ASN A 205 -29.02 -13.14 -5.88
CA ASN A 205 -28.45 -14.42 -6.30
C ASN A 205 -27.97 -15.20 -5.07
N LEU A 206 -28.84 -16.04 -4.51
CA LEU A 206 -28.58 -16.81 -3.29
C LEU A 206 -27.32 -17.69 -3.40
N THR A 207 -27.10 -18.32 -4.56
CA THR A 207 -25.93 -19.18 -4.77
C THR A 207 -24.63 -18.37 -4.70
N ASN A 208 -24.55 -17.25 -5.44
CA ASN A 208 -23.38 -16.39 -5.39
C ASN A 208 -23.19 -15.77 -4.00
N LEU A 209 -24.30 -15.38 -3.34
CA LEU A 209 -24.28 -14.80 -2.00
C LEU A 209 -23.67 -15.76 -0.98
N GLN A 210 -24.06 -17.04 -1.01
CA GLN A 210 -23.49 -18.06 -0.12
C GLN A 210 -22.02 -18.32 -0.42
N GLN A 211 -21.65 -18.42 -1.70
CA GLN A 211 -20.26 -18.66 -2.11
C GLN A 211 -19.33 -17.50 -1.70
N SER A 212 -19.72 -16.26 -2.02
CA SER A 212 -18.94 -15.07 -1.68
C SER A 212 -18.86 -14.87 -0.17
N ARG A 213 -19.93 -15.17 0.57
CA ARG A 213 -19.97 -15.13 2.03
C ARG A 213 -18.96 -16.11 2.64
N SER A 214 -18.96 -17.37 2.20
CA SER A 214 -18.00 -18.37 2.69
C SER A 214 -16.55 -17.99 2.39
N ALA A 215 -16.27 -17.48 1.19
CA ALA A 215 -14.95 -16.99 0.82
C ALA A 215 -14.52 -15.78 1.69
N MET A 216 -15.43 -14.82 1.89
CA MET A 216 -15.16 -13.64 2.72
C MET A 216 -14.83 -14.04 4.16
N LEU A 217 -15.57 -14.98 4.74
CA LEU A 217 -15.30 -15.51 6.08
C LEU A 217 -13.91 -16.15 6.16
N ALA A 218 -13.59 -17.02 5.21
CA ALA A 218 -12.30 -17.71 5.17
C ALA A 218 -11.12 -16.72 5.05
N PHE A 219 -11.23 -15.72 4.16
CA PHE A 219 -10.19 -14.70 3.99
C PHE A 219 -10.07 -13.80 5.22
N ALA A 220 -11.18 -13.45 5.88
CA ALA A 220 -11.13 -12.69 7.11
C ALA A 220 -10.44 -13.47 8.23
N GLU A 221 -10.69 -14.77 8.37
CA GLU A 221 -10.05 -15.62 9.38
C GLU A 221 -8.56 -15.83 9.10
N GLU A 222 -8.21 -16.10 7.84
CA GLU A 222 -6.83 -16.17 7.37
C GLU A 222 -6.08 -14.87 7.69
N GLY A 223 -6.66 -13.72 7.30
CA GLY A 223 -6.08 -12.41 7.54
C GLY A 223 -5.88 -12.10 9.03
N ILE A 224 -6.83 -12.48 9.89
CA ILE A 224 -6.70 -12.31 11.35
C ILE A 224 -5.50 -13.12 11.87
N SER A 225 -5.41 -14.40 11.50
CA SER A 225 -4.32 -15.27 11.93
C SER A 225 -2.96 -14.76 11.46
N GLN A 226 -2.86 -14.33 10.20
CA GLN A 226 -1.61 -13.76 9.68
C GLN A 226 -1.25 -12.45 10.39
N LEU A 227 -2.22 -11.56 10.62
CA LEU A 227 -2.02 -10.27 11.27
C LEU A 227 -1.54 -10.42 12.72
N GLU A 228 -1.99 -11.45 13.45
CA GLU A 228 -1.51 -11.75 14.79
C GLU A 228 0.01 -11.93 14.85
N THR A 229 0.60 -12.52 13.80
CA THR A 229 2.05 -12.74 13.68
C THR A 229 2.84 -11.49 13.30
N VAL A 230 2.19 -10.47 12.73
CA VAL A 230 2.85 -9.23 12.30
C VAL A 230 3.30 -8.45 13.54
N PRO A 231 4.59 -8.12 13.70
CA PRO A 231 5.05 -7.35 14.85
C PRO A 231 4.51 -5.91 14.81
N ARG A 232 4.62 -5.20 15.92
CA ARG A 232 4.36 -3.74 15.96
C ARG A 232 5.47 -2.99 15.22
N PHE A 233 5.15 -1.89 14.55
CA PHE A 233 6.14 -1.05 13.86
C PHE A 233 6.65 0.04 14.78
N ASN A 234 7.93 0.01 15.16
CA ASN A 234 8.54 1.04 16.01
C ASN A 234 7.69 1.40 17.26
N ASN A 235 7.20 0.38 17.97
CA ASN A 235 6.27 0.48 19.10
C ASN A 235 4.83 0.96 18.79
N ASP A 236 4.50 1.22 17.54
CA ASP A 236 3.17 1.60 17.07
C ASP A 236 2.35 0.36 16.65
N LEU A 237 1.10 0.32 17.12
CA LEU A 237 0.12 -0.74 16.86
C LEU A 237 -1.09 -0.22 16.05
N SER A 238 -1.11 1.06 15.67
CA SER A 238 -2.27 1.73 15.07
C SER A 238 -2.79 1.00 13.82
N LEU A 239 -1.92 0.77 12.83
CA LEU A 239 -2.30 0.05 11.60
C LEU A 239 -2.71 -1.40 11.88
N LYS A 240 -1.97 -2.11 12.72
CA LYS A 240 -2.32 -3.50 13.09
C LYS A 240 -3.70 -3.57 13.73
N LYS A 241 -4.04 -2.63 14.61
CA LYS A 241 -5.37 -2.56 15.23
C LYS A 241 -6.46 -2.23 14.22
N ALA A 242 -6.22 -1.24 13.35
CA ALA A 242 -7.19 -0.86 12.33
C ALA A 242 -7.46 -2.00 11.32
N GLY A 243 -6.41 -2.69 10.85
CA GLY A 243 -6.55 -3.87 9.99
C GLY A 243 -7.30 -5.02 10.69
N LEU A 244 -7.04 -5.24 11.98
CA LEU A 244 -7.76 -6.24 12.77
C LEU A 244 -9.25 -5.89 12.91
N GLU A 245 -9.58 -4.62 13.17
CA GLU A 245 -10.96 -4.15 13.24
C GLU A 245 -11.70 -4.34 11.89
N ALA A 246 -11.04 -4.08 10.76
CA ALA A 246 -11.60 -4.32 9.43
C ALA A 246 -11.86 -5.81 9.19
N LEU A 247 -10.89 -6.68 9.47
CA LEU A 247 -11.04 -8.12 9.34
C LEU A 247 -12.14 -8.69 10.26
N GLN A 248 -12.23 -8.21 11.50
CA GLN A 248 -13.28 -8.62 12.43
C GLN A 248 -14.66 -8.17 11.96
N PHE A 249 -14.76 -7.03 11.26
CA PHE A 249 -15.99 -6.63 10.61
C PHE A 249 -16.39 -7.59 9.49
N PHE A 250 -15.50 -7.90 8.53
CA PHE A 250 -15.81 -8.84 7.45
C PHE A 250 -16.15 -10.23 7.97
N LYS A 251 -15.43 -10.72 8.99
CA LYS A 251 -15.78 -11.97 9.69
C LYS A 251 -17.17 -11.91 10.34
N SER A 252 -17.54 -10.78 10.93
CA SER A 252 -18.84 -10.59 11.58
C SER A 252 -19.98 -10.56 10.56
N GLU A 253 -19.79 -9.88 9.42
CA GLU A 253 -20.78 -9.83 8.34
C GLU A 253 -20.90 -11.17 7.61
N ALA A 254 -19.78 -11.85 7.36
CA ALA A 254 -19.80 -13.17 6.74
C ALA A 254 -20.25 -14.27 7.70
N GLY A 255 -20.11 -14.06 9.01
CA GLY A 255 -20.41 -15.03 10.06
C GLY A 255 -21.88 -15.01 10.51
N PRO A 256 -22.20 -15.62 11.66
CA PRO A 256 -23.58 -15.75 12.15
C PRO A 256 -24.34 -14.43 12.31
N SER A 257 -23.63 -13.32 12.63
CA SER A 257 -24.28 -12.01 12.74
C SER A 257 -24.85 -11.50 11.42
N GLY A 258 -24.38 -12.01 10.28
CA GLY A 258 -24.93 -11.71 8.95
C GLY A 258 -25.96 -12.70 8.44
N ASP A 259 -26.38 -13.71 9.22
CA ASP A 259 -27.38 -14.69 8.78
C ASP A 259 -28.68 -14.04 8.31
N GLY A 260 -29.07 -12.92 8.92
CA GLY A 260 -30.23 -12.13 8.52
C GLY A 260 -30.20 -11.67 7.05
N LEU A 261 -29.01 -11.44 6.49
CA LEU A 261 -28.83 -11.05 5.09
C LEU A 261 -29.13 -12.21 4.13
N VAL A 262 -28.81 -13.44 4.51
CA VAL A 262 -29.01 -14.65 3.68
C VAL A 262 -30.41 -15.24 3.89
N ASN A 263 -30.89 -15.25 5.13
CA ASN A 263 -32.17 -15.85 5.50
C ASN A 263 -33.35 -15.20 4.78
N TYR A 264 -33.26 -13.91 4.46
CA TYR A 264 -34.27 -13.24 3.63
C TYR A 264 -34.39 -13.86 2.24
N PHE A 265 -33.27 -14.13 1.56
CA PHE A 265 -33.30 -14.73 0.22
C PHE A 265 -33.76 -16.19 0.25
N LEU A 266 -33.42 -16.93 1.31
CA LEU A 266 -33.96 -18.28 1.52
C LEU A 266 -35.49 -18.26 1.70
N ALA A 267 -35.99 -17.43 2.63
CA ALA A 267 -37.42 -17.29 2.86
C ALA A 267 -38.16 -16.77 1.62
N LYS A 268 -37.52 -15.89 0.84
CA LYS A 268 -38.05 -15.39 -0.42
C LYS A 268 -38.20 -16.50 -1.46
N GLN A 269 -37.17 -17.33 -1.63
CA GLN A 269 -37.23 -18.45 -2.58
C GLN A 269 -38.34 -19.44 -2.19
N GLU A 270 -38.41 -19.82 -0.91
CA GLU A 270 -39.45 -20.72 -0.39
C GLU A 270 -40.85 -20.14 -0.58
N PHE A 271 -41.03 -18.84 -0.28
CA PHE A 271 -42.29 -18.15 -0.54
C PHE A 271 -42.67 -18.14 -2.02
N ASP A 272 -41.74 -17.85 -2.93
CA ASP A 272 -42.01 -17.81 -4.37
C ASP A 272 -42.44 -19.20 -4.90
N GLU A 273 -41.85 -20.29 -4.40
CA GLU A 273 -42.23 -21.68 -4.72
C GLU A 273 -43.65 -22.01 -4.21
N ILE A 274 -43.95 -21.72 -2.95
CA ILE A 274 -45.28 -21.95 -2.36
C ILE A 274 -46.34 -21.08 -3.04
N LYS A 275 -46.00 -19.83 -3.36
CA LYS A 275 -46.88 -18.90 -4.07
C LYS A 275 -47.24 -19.42 -5.46
N ALA A 276 -46.26 -19.94 -6.21
CA ALA A 276 -46.53 -20.52 -7.53
C ALA A 276 -47.52 -21.69 -7.44
N LEU A 277 -47.30 -22.62 -6.50
CA LEU A 277 -48.22 -23.73 -6.25
C LEU A 277 -49.63 -23.25 -5.86
N PHE A 278 -49.71 -22.24 -4.99
CA PHE A 278 -50.97 -21.65 -4.54
C PHE A 278 -51.75 -20.99 -5.68
N ASP A 279 -51.06 -20.24 -6.54
CA ASP A 279 -51.63 -19.52 -7.67
C ASP A 279 -52.09 -20.46 -8.79
N GLU A 280 -51.32 -21.52 -9.07
CA GLU A 280 -51.68 -22.55 -10.05
C GLU A 280 -52.87 -23.40 -9.58
N THR A 281 -53.04 -23.58 -8.27
CA THR A 281 -54.15 -24.35 -7.71
C THR A 281 -55.46 -23.54 -7.80
N PRO A 282 -56.49 -24.00 -8.54
CA PRO A 282 -57.77 -23.30 -8.65
C PRO A 282 -58.40 -23.08 -7.27
N SER A 283 -59.03 -21.92 -7.04
CA SER A 283 -59.53 -21.55 -5.70
C SER A 283 -60.44 -22.60 -5.05
N ARG A 284 -61.25 -23.30 -5.85
CA ARG A 284 -62.14 -24.39 -5.39
C ARG A 284 -61.41 -25.67 -4.94
N ASN A 285 -60.16 -25.84 -5.33
CA ASN A 285 -59.32 -27.00 -5.06
C ASN A 285 -58.23 -26.72 -4.01
N ARG A 286 -58.14 -25.49 -3.51
CA ARG A 286 -57.16 -25.14 -2.46
C ARG A 286 -57.57 -25.80 -1.15
N THR A 287 -56.67 -26.62 -0.60
CA THR A 287 -56.86 -27.27 0.70
C THR A 287 -56.56 -26.30 1.84
N ARG A 288 -57.02 -26.63 3.05
CA ARG A 288 -56.71 -25.83 4.24
C ARG A 288 -55.22 -25.83 4.54
N GLU A 289 -54.58 -26.96 4.28
CA GLU A 289 -53.14 -27.18 4.42
C GLU A 289 -52.37 -26.21 3.52
N LEU A 290 -52.71 -26.14 2.22
CA LEU A 290 -52.07 -25.23 1.27
C LEU A 290 -52.25 -23.75 1.65
N VAL A 291 -53.43 -23.37 2.16
CA VAL A 291 -53.66 -22.00 2.66
C VAL A 291 -52.81 -21.70 3.90
N ASN A 292 -52.67 -22.66 4.82
CA ASN A 292 -51.84 -22.49 6.01
C ASN A 292 -50.34 -22.41 5.66
N GLU A 293 -49.86 -23.23 4.73
CA GLU A 293 -48.48 -23.18 4.21
C GLU A 293 -48.19 -21.81 3.59
N TYR A 294 -49.08 -21.33 2.71
CA TYR A 294 -48.93 -19.99 2.11
C TYR A 294 -48.87 -18.88 3.15
N ASN A 295 -49.78 -18.87 4.13
CA ASN A 295 -49.80 -17.86 5.19
C ASN A 295 -48.53 -17.93 6.07
N THR A 296 -48.04 -19.15 6.35
CA THR A 296 -46.80 -19.34 7.12
C THR A 296 -45.60 -18.77 6.36
N ALA A 297 -45.49 -19.05 5.07
CA ALA A 297 -44.44 -18.49 4.22
C ALA A 297 -44.49 -16.95 4.14
N VAL A 298 -45.69 -16.36 4.10
CA VAL A 298 -45.86 -14.90 4.18
C VAL A 298 -45.32 -14.35 5.51
N ASP A 299 -45.67 -14.98 6.63
CA ASP A 299 -45.21 -14.54 7.95
C ASP A 299 -43.69 -14.67 8.12
N GLU A 300 -43.10 -15.75 7.60
CA GLU A 300 -41.66 -15.98 7.63
C GLU A 300 -40.91 -14.98 6.74
N LEU A 301 -41.39 -14.73 5.51
CA LEU A 301 -40.82 -13.73 4.62
C LEU A 301 -40.88 -12.32 5.24
N ASN A 302 -42.00 -11.96 5.88
CA ASN A 302 -42.15 -10.66 6.55
C ASN A 302 -41.16 -10.51 7.71
N LYS A 303 -40.99 -11.55 8.54
CA LYS A 303 -39.98 -11.55 9.63
C LYS A 303 -38.57 -11.42 9.08
N ALA A 304 -38.23 -12.23 8.06
CA ALA A 304 -36.90 -12.20 7.46
C ALA A 304 -36.59 -10.85 6.79
N SER A 305 -37.58 -10.22 6.16
CA SER A 305 -37.48 -8.87 5.58
C SER A 305 -37.16 -7.81 6.65
N ALA A 306 -37.82 -7.87 7.81
CA ALA A 306 -37.53 -6.96 8.91
C ALA A 306 -36.07 -7.13 9.41
N THR A 307 -35.64 -8.38 9.65
CA THR A 307 -34.25 -8.67 10.08
C THR A 307 -33.23 -8.25 9.02
N PHE A 308 -33.52 -8.46 7.74
CA PHE A 308 -32.66 -8.04 6.63
C PHE A 308 -32.44 -6.53 6.64
N ASN A 309 -33.52 -5.74 6.73
CA ASN A 309 -33.47 -4.28 6.73
C ASN A 309 -32.68 -3.72 7.91
N GLU A 310 -32.82 -4.32 9.10
CA GLU A 310 -32.03 -3.95 10.27
C GLU A 310 -30.55 -4.33 10.08
N SER A 311 -30.28 -5.55 9.61
CA SER A 311 -28.92 -6.06 9.44
C SER A 311 -28.13 -5.24 8.43
N ILE A 312 -28.73 -4.95 7.26
CA ILE A 312 -28.05 -4.22 6.20
C ILE A 312 -27.69 -2.80 6.62
N GLU A 313 -28.56 -2.12 7.36
CA GLU A 313 -28.27 -0.78 7.90
C GLU A 313 -27.10 -0.82 8.88
N VAL A 314 -27.12 -1.77 9.82
CA VAL A 314 -26.03 -1.95 10.80
C VAL A 314 -24.70 -2.22 10.11
N PHE A 315 -24.67 -3.14 9.13
CA PHE A 315 -23.44 -3.47 8.42
C PHE A 315 -22.95 -2.33 7.54
N ASN A 316 -23.83 -1.60 6.85
CA ASN A 316 -23.46 -0.41 6.09
C ASN A 316 -22.80 0.66 6.96
N GLN A 317 -23.36 0.93 8.14
CA GLN A 317 -22.76 1.88 9.09
C GLN A 317 -21.41 1.40 9.60
N ARG A 318 -21.30 0.12 9.98
CA ARG A 318 -20.03 -0.46 10.47
C ARG A 318 -18.95 -0.47 9.39
N ARG A 319 -19.28 -0.81 8.15
CA ARG A 319 -18.37 -0.75 6.99
C ARG A 319 -17.74 0.64 6.86
N LYS A 320 -18.59 1.68 6.82
CA LYS A 320 -18.13 3.06 6.74
C LYS A 320 -17.20 3.41 7.90
N GLN A 321 -17.52 2.97 9.11
CA GLN A 321 -16.70 3.22 10.29
C GLN A 321 -15.33 2.54 10.21
N VAL A 322 -15.25 1.26 9.84
CA VAL A 322 -13.97 0.54 9.80
C VAL A 322 -13.05 1.06 8.69
N ILE A 323 -13.60 1.39 7.51
CA ILE A 323 -12.84 2.01 6.42
C ILE A 323 -12.33 3.39 6.83
N THR A 324 -13.17 4.24 7.42
CA THR A 324 -12.75 5.56 7.92
C THR A 324 -11.67 5.45 8.99
N ARG A 325 -11.74 4.43 9.87
CA ARG A 325 -10.71 4.19 10.89
C ARG A 325 -9.39 3.76 10.26
N TRP A 326 -9.43 2.89 9.26
CA TRP A 326 -8.25 2.49 8.50
C TRP A 326 -7.56 3.70 7.83
N GLU A 327 -8.32 4.53 7.12
CA GLU A 327 -7.81 5.75 6.47
C GLU A 327 -7.13 6.68 7.48
N LYS A 328 -7.81 6.97 8.60
CA LYS A 328 -7.26 7.83 9.67
C LYS A 328 -6.03 7.23 10.34
N ALA A 329 -6.02 5.90 10.55
CA ALA A 329 -4.86 5.22 11.11
C ALA A 329 -3.67 5.31 10.15
N THR A 330 -3.91 5.17 8.84
CA THR A 330 -2.91 5.31 7.78
C THR A 330 -2.33 6.71 7.73
N GLU A 331 -3.18 7.75 7.70
CA GLU A 331 -2.74 9.14 7.72
C GLU A 331 -1.88 9.43 8.96
N LYS A 332 -2.37 9.05 10.15
CA LYS A 332 -1.64 9.27 11.41
C LYS A 332 -0.34 8.49 11.48
N PHE A 333 -0.32 7.27 10.95
CA PHE A 333 0.86 6.42 10.90
C PHE A 333 1.94 7.08 10.05
N TYR A 334 1.61 7.52 8.84
CA TYR A 334 2.55 8.25 8.00
C TYR A 334 3.00 9.57 8.64
N ASP A 335 2.11 10.35 9.25
CA ASP A 335 2.51 11.58 9.95
C ASP A 335 3.45 11.35 11.15
N THR A 336 3.41 10.15 11.74
CA THR A 336 4.27 9.77 12.88
C THR A 336 5.62 9.22 12.41
N HIS A 337 5.61 8.35 11.40
CA HIS A 337 6.78 7.57 11.00
C HIS A 337 7.50 8.11 9.76
N VAL A 338 6.84 8.96 8.98
CA VAL A 338 7.44 9.74 7.88
C VAL A 338 7.72 11.14 8.42
N PRO A 339 8.98 11.53 8.61
CA PRO A 339 9.30 12.83 9.19
C PRO A 339 8.75 14.01 8.36
N ARG A 340 8.79 15.23 8.91
CA ARG A 340 8.31 16.43 8.20
C ARG A 340 9.34 17.01 7.22
#